data_AF-A0A431WIA8-F1
#
_entry.id   AF-A0A431WIA8-F1
#
_cell.length_a   1.000
_cell.length_b   1.000
_cell.length_c   1.000
_cell.angle_alpha   90.00
_cell.angle_beta   90.00
_cell.angle_gamma   90.00
#
_symmetry.space_group_name_H-M   'P 1'
#
loop_
_entity.id
_entity.type
_entity.pdbx_description
1 polymer ?
#
loop_
_entity_poly.entity_id
_entity_poly.type
_entity_poly.pdbx_seq_one_letter_code
_entity_poly.pdbx_strand_id
1 'polypeptide(L)' 'MGLVIIFALVTLFAGYGTFSALKNKNVLGILFGGGSFLVFGWFTVMTVINSGYPALH' A
#
# COMPACT_ATOMS: atom_id res chain seq x y z
N MET A 1 12.85 -9.07 6.80
CA MET A 1 11.55 -9.71 7.11
C MET A 1 10.53 -8.77 7.76
N GLY A 2 10.90 -7.84 8.65
CA GLY A 2 9.94 -6.86 9.20
C GLY A 2 9.39 -5.84 8.19
N LEU A 3 10.20 -5.45 7.20
CA LEU A 3 9.80 -4.45 6.18
C LEU A 3 8.60 -4.88 5.34
N VAL A 4 8.51 -6.16 4.96
CA VAL A 4 7.38 -6.70 4.20
C VAL A 4 6.07 -6.54 4.97
N ILE A 5 6.10 -6.83 6.28
CA ILE A 5 4.92 -6.77 7.14
C ILE A 5 4.46 -5.31 7.31
N ILE A 6 5.40 -4.39 7.53
CA ILE A 6 5.09 -2.96 7.69
C ILE A 6 4.48 -2.41 6.39
N PHE A 7 5.10 -2.69 5.24
CA PHE A 7 4.59 -2.23 3.95
C PHE A 7 3.22 -2.83 3.61
N ALA A 8 2.98 -4.10 3.94
CA ALA A 8 1.68 -4.74 3.77
C ALA A 8 0.59 -4.09 4.63
N LEU A 9 0.88 -3.78 5.89
CA LEU A 9 -0.06 -3.08 6.78
C LEU A 9 -0.34 -1.66 6.32
N VAL A 10 0.70 -0.91 5.93
CA VAL A 10 0.56 0.44 5.37
C VAL A 10 -0.30 0.43 4.10
N THR A 11 -0.09 -0.54 3.22
CA THR A 11 -0.90 -0.70 2.00
C THR A 11 -2.36 -0.98 2.32
N LEU A 12 -2.65 -1.89 3.26
CA LEU A 12 -4.02 -2.16 3.70
C LEU A 12 -4.70 -0.91 4.26
N PHE A 13 -4.00 -0.16 5.12
CA PHE A 13 -4.55 1.05 5.73
C PHE A 13 -4.73 2.18 4.71
N ALA A 14 -3.79 2.33 3.76
CA ALA A 14 -3.92 3.27 2.65
C ALA A 14 -5.09 2.92 1.73
N GLY A 15 -5.35 1.63 1.49
CA GLY A 15 -6.51 1.15 0.73
C GLY A 15 -7.83 1.51 1.41
N TYR A 16 -7.93 1.26 2.72
CA TYR A 16 -9.10 1.66 3.51
C TYR A 16 -9.29 3.19 3.56
N GLY A 17 -8.21 3.96 3.70
CA GLY A 17 -8.25 5.42 3.66
C GLY A 17 -8.73 5.95 2.30
N THR A 18 -8.25 5.36 1.21
CA THR A 18 -8.68 5.69 -0.16
C THR A 18 -10.16 5.34 -0.38
N PHE A 19 -10.60 4.18 0.11
CA PHE A 19 -12.01 3.75 0.01
C PHE A 19 -12.95 4.68 0.81
N SER A 20 -12.53 5.11 2.00
CA SER A 20 -13.27 6.11 2.78
C SER A 20 -13.34 7.47 2.07
N ALA A 21 -12.25 7.90 1.43
CA ALA A 21 -12.21 9.12 0.63
C ALA A 21 -13.12 9.06 -0.61
N LEU A 22 -13.20 7.90 -1.27
CA LEU A 22 -14.14 7.63 -2.36
C LEU A 22 -15.59 7.79 -1.90
N LYS A 23 -15.93 7.23 -0.74
CA LYS A 23 -17.28 7.32 -0.16
C LYS A 23 -17.67 8.76 0.23
N ASN A 24 -16.72 9.58 0.68
CA ASN A 24 -16.94 10.98 1.00
C ASN A 24 -16.89 11.94 -0.22
N LYS A 25 -16.71 11.41 -1.46
CA LYS A 25 -16.45 12.19 -2.69
C LYS A 25 -15.34 13.24 -2.52
N ASN A 26 -14.37 12.97 -1.65
CA ASN A 26 -13.28 13.90 -1.42
C ASN A 26 -12.19 13.65 -2.47
N VAL A 27 -12.27 14.37 -3.59
CA VAL A 27 -11.36 14.24 -4.74
C VAL A 27 -9.89 14.37 -4.34
N LEU A 28 -9.58 15.30 -3.41
CA LEU A 28 -8.24 15.47 -2.86
C LEU A 28 -7.81 14.23 -2.05
N GLY A 29 -8.69 13.72 -1.19
CA GLY A 29 -8.42 12.51 -0.40
C GLY A 29 -8.22 11.26 -1.25
N ILE A 30 -8.93 11.15 -2.37
CA ILE A 30 -8.77 10.04 -3.33
C ILE A 30 -7.44 10.16 -4.07
N LEU A 31 -7.04 11.38 -4.47
CA LEU A 31 -5.78 11.58 -5.19
C LEU A 31 -4.56 11.32 -4.30
N PHE A 32 -4.55 11.88 -3.09
CA PHE A 32 -3.47 11.70 -2.13
C PHE A 32 -3.48 10.31 -1.48
N GLY A 33 -4.66 9.81 -1.11
CA GLY A 33 -4.82 8.47 -0.54
C GLY A 33 -4.54 7.38 -1.57
N GLY A 34 -5.14 7.49 -2.75
CA GLY A 34 -4.95 6.56 -3.86
C GLY A 34 -3.53 6.58 -4.41
N GLY A 35 -2.91 7.75 -4.51
CA GLY A 35 -1.49 7.88 -4.85
C GLY A 35 -0.59 7.18 -3.84
N SER A 36 -0.86 7.38 -2.54
CA SER A 36 -0.13 6.69 -1.47
C SER A 36 -0.34 5.18 -1.52
N PHE A 37 -1.58 4.71 -1.72
CA PHE A 37 -1.89 3.29 -1.87
C PHE A 37 -1.19 2.66 -3.09
N LEU A 38 -1.13 3.35 -4.22
CA LEU A 38 -0.43 2.88 -5.41
C LEU A 38 1.07 2.77 -5.17
N VAL A 39 1.70 3.80 -4.61
CA VAL A 39 3.15 3.81 -4.37
C VAL A 39 3.53 2.74 -3.32
N PHE A 40 2.86 2.75 -2.16
CA PHE A 40 3.16 1.78 -1.09
C PHE A 40 2.72 0.35 -1.45
N GLY A 41 1.61 0.20 -2.17
CA GLY A 41 1.13 -1.09 -2.65
C GLY A 41 2.09 -1.70 -3.66
N TRP A 42 2.56 -0.92 -4.63
CA TRP A 42 3.59 -1.37 -5.58
C TRP A 42 4.89 -1.74 -4.86
N PHE A 43 5.32 -0.92 -3.90
CA PHE A 43 6.51 -1.21 -3.11
C PHE A 43 6.35 -2.50 -2.29
N THR A 44 5.19 -2.73 -1.70
CA THR A 44 4.84 -3.96 -0.98
C THR A 44 4.93 -5.17 -1.90
N VAL A 45 4.30 -5.12 -3.07
CA VAL A 45 4.30 -6.20 -4.05
C VAL A 45 5.73 -6.54 -4.48
N MET A 46 6.53 -5.52 -4.82
CA MET A 46 7.93 -5.73 -5.20
C MET A 46 8.77 -6.30 -4.04
N THR A 47 8.49 -5.87 -2.80
CA THR A 47 9.19 -6.39 -1.61
C THR A 47 8.78 -7.83 -1.31
N VAL A 48 7.51 -8.20 -1.50
CA VAL A 48 7.03 -9.58 -1.36
C VAL A 48 7.62 -10.49 -2.44
N ILE A 49 7.76 -10.01 -3.67
CA ILE A 49 8.27 -10.84 -4.78
C ILE A 49 9.80 -10.98 -4.74
N ASN A 50 10.53 -9.89 -4.49
CA ASN A 50 12.00 -9.91 -4.52
C ASN A 50 12.63 -10.28 -3.17
N SER A 51 11.95 -10.00 -2.06
CA SER A 51 12.46 -10.18 -0.69
C SER A 51 11.49 -10.92 0.23
N GLY A 52 10.34 -11.38 -0.28
CA GLY A 52 9.40 -12.21 0.46
C GLY A 52 9.77 -13.68 0.33
N TYR A 53 9.44 -14.44 1.36
CA TYR A 53 9.99 -15.78 1.57
C TYR A 53 9.71 -16.74 0.41
N PRO A 54 10.74 -17.36 -0.20
CA PRO A 54 12.16 -17.21 0.10
C PRO A 54 12.78 -16.04 -0.68
N ALA A 55 13.50 -15.16 0.03
CA ALA A 55 14.39 -14.20 -0.63
C ALA A 55 15.49 -15.02 -1.33
N LEU A 56 15.44 -15.11 -2.65
CA LEU A 56 16.43 -15.82 -3.47
C LEU A 56 17.71 -14.96 -3.55
N HIS A 57 18.44 -14.88 -2.44
CA HIS A 57 19.86 -14.54 -2.42
C HIS A 57 20.52 -15.03 -1.12
#